data_AF-A0A0P1GB99-F1
#
_entry.id   AF-A0A0P1GB99-F1
#
_cell.length_a   1.000
_cell.length_b   1.000
_cell.length_c   1.000
_cell.angle_alpha   90.00
_cell.angle_beta   90.00
_cell.angle_gamma   90.00
#
_symmetry.space_group_name_H-M   'P 1'
#
loop_
_entity.id
_entity.type
_entity.pdbx_description
1 polymer ?
#
loop_
_entity_poly.entity_id
_entity_poly.type
_entity_poly.pdbx_seq_one_letter_code
_entity_poly.pdbx_strand_id
1 'polypeptide(L)'
;MPAQKAVIAEAPAEVSFTFTNEIRLTRVDMTHADAAAVPLDLGGQNSFARSFSLPLHNMGPGTYHIEWRGLAKDGHAMRGDLVFTVK
;
A
#
# COMPACT_ATOMS: atom_id res chain seq x y z
N MET A 1 5.31 -9.56 2.29
CA MET A 1 4.47 -8.43 2.75
C MET A 1 4.88 -8.06 4.17
N PRO A 2 5.27 -6.81 4.45
CA PRO A 2 5.47 -6.36 5.83
C PRO A 2 4.17 -6.49 6.62
N ALA A 3 4.25 -6.96 7.87
CA ALA A 3 3.12 -6.88 8.79
C ALA A 3 2.97 -5.43 9.31
N GLN A 4 1.78 -5.10 9.82
CA GLN A 4 1.55 -3.79 10.44
C GLN A 4 2.56 -3.54 11.57
N LYS A 5 3.23 -2.39 11.51
CA LYS A 5 4.32 -1.95 12.42
C LYS A 5 5.54 -2.89 12.44
N ALA A 6 5.74 -3.70 11.40
CA ALA A 6 6.93 -4.54 11.30
C ALA A 6 8.19 -3.68 11.16
N VAL A 7 9.30 -4.20 11.70
CA VAL A 7 10.64 -3.64 11.51
C VAL A 7 11.45 -4.65 10.69
N ILE A 8 11.90 -4.24 9.51
CA ILE A 8 12.56 -5.10 8.53
C ILE A 8 13.95 -4.56 8.16
N ALA A 9 14.81 -5.43 7.65
CA ALA A 9 16.18 -5.06 7.30
C ALA A 9 16.27 -4.30 5.97
N GLU A 10 15.38 -4.59 5.02
CA GLU A 10 15.40 -3.99 3.69
C GLU A 10 13.97 -3.68 3.23
N ALA A 11 13.81 -2.58 2.49
CA ALA A 11 12.53 -2.25 1.86
C ALA A 11 12.20 -3.29 0.78
N PRO A 12 10.96 -3.82 0.72
CA PRO A 12 10.58 -4.75 -0.33
C PRO A 12 10.47 -4.02 -1.68
N ALA A 13 10.65 -4.74 -2.78
CA ALA A 13 10.42 -4.21 -4.12
C ALA A 13 8.93 -3.97 -4.43
N GLU A 14 8.04 -4.61 -3.67
CA GLU A 14 6.59 -4.49 -3.81
C GLU A 14 5.90 -4.46 -2.44
N VAL A 15 4.78 -3.76 -2.37
CA VAL A 15 3.82 -3.85 -1.26
C VAL A 15 2.58 -4.60 -1.74
N SER A 16 2.13 -5.56 -0.94
CA SER A 16 0.94 -6.35 -1.26
C SER A 16 -0.19 -6.06 -0.29
N PHE A 17 -1.43 -6.11 -0.79
CA PHE A 17 -2.65 -5.99 0.01
C PHE A 17 -3.54 -7.20 -0.25
N THR A 18 -4.11 -7.76 0.82
CA THR A 18 -5.10 -8.83 0.74
C THR A 18 -6.34 -8.43 1.53
N PHE A 19 -7.48 -8.40 0.85
CA PHE A 19 -8.78 -8.02 1.42
C PHE A 19 -9.69 -9.24 1.56
N THR A 20 -10.57 -9.23 2.57
CA THR A 20 -11.55 -10.31 2.77
C THR A 20 -12.53 -10.43 1.61
N ASN A 21 -12.94 -9.28 1.05
CA ASN A 21 -13.85 -9.18 -0.08
C ASN A 21 -13.16 -8.47 -1.25
N GLU A 22 -13.70 -8.64 -2.45
CA GLU A 22 -13.20 -7.92 -3.62
C GLU A 22 -13.46 -6.43 -3.46
N ILE A 23 -12.42 -5.64 -3.66
CA ILE A 23 -12.48 -4.19 -3.73
C ILE A 23 -11.83 -3.73 -5.03
N ARG A 24 -12.09 -2.49 -5.42
CA ARG A 24 -11.33 -1.79 -6.46
C ARG A 24 -10.46 -0.74 -5.77
N LEU A 25 -9.13 -0.87 -5.86
CA LEU A 25 -8.24 0.21 -5.42
C LEU A 25 -8.41 1.41 -6.35
N THR A 26 -8.53 2.60 -5.74
CA THR A 26 -8.67 3.87 -6.46
C THR A 26 -7.45 4.76 -6.27
N ARG A 27 -6.74 4.61 -5.15
CA ARG A 27 -5.54 5.38 -4.84
C ARG A 27 -4.71 4.65 -3.78
N VAL A 28 -3.40 4.64 -3.96
CA VAL A 28 -2.44 4.24 -2.93
C VAL A 28 -1.32 5.27 -2.92
N ASP A 29 -1.03 5.83 -1.75
CA ASP A 29 0.03 6.79 -1.54
C ASP A 29 1.04 6.23 -0.53
N MET A 30 2.32 6.50 -0.75
CA MET A 30 3.40 6.21 0.18
C MET A 30 3.96 7.51 0.73
N THR A 31 4.15 7.57 2.04
CA THR A 31 4.99 8.55 2.72
C THR A 31 6.21 7.84 3.30
N HIS A 32 7.40 8.42 3.14
CA HIS A 32 8.64 7.94 3.74
C HIS A 32 9.21 8.99 4.68
N ALA A 33 9.36 8.65 5.96
CA ALA A 33 9.76 9.58 7.02
C ALA A 33 8.95 10.90 6.94
N ASP A 34 9.62 12.04 6.79
CA ASP A 34 9.01 13.37 6.68
C ASP A 34 8.88 13.87 5.22
N ALA A 35 9.08 12.98 4.23
CA ALA A 35 8.93 13.33 2.82
C ALA A 35 7.47 13.58 2.44
N ALA A 36 7.26 14.25 1.31
CA ALA A 36 5.93 14.38 0.74
C ALA A 36 5.38 13.01 0.29
N ALA A 37 4.07 12.83 0.43
CA ALA A 37 3.40 11.63 -0.06
C ALA A 37 3.53 11.51 -1.59
N VAL A 38 3.86 10.31 -2.06
CA VAL A 38 3.96 9.98 -3.49
C VAL A 38 2.96 8.88 -3.85
N PRO A 39 2.24 8.99 -4.97
CA PRO A 39 1.31 7.95 -5.40
C PRO A 39 2.09 6.71 -5.88
N LEU A 40 1.61 5.52 -5.54
CA LEU A 40 2.10 4.26 -6.10
C LEU A 40 1.35 3.94 -7.39
N ASP A 41 2.05 3.35 -8.34
CA ASP A 41 1.47 2.94 -9.62
C ASP A 41 0.58 1.70 -9.42
N LEU A 42 -0.72 1.85 -9.70
CA LEU A 42 -1.66 0.73 -9.69
C LEU A 42 -1.53 -0.15 -10.95
N GLY A 43 -0.88 0.34 -12.00
CA GLY A 43 -0.81 -0.31 -13.29
C GLY A 43 -2.20 -0.71 -13.80
N GLY A 44 -2.34 -1.98 -14.20
CA GLY A 44 -3.61 -2.58 -14.60
C GLY A 44 -4.50 -3.06 -13.45
N GLN A 45 -4.11 -2.88 -12.19
CA GLN A 45 -4.83 -3.43 -11.03
C GLN A 45 -5.94 -2.48 -10.55
N ASN A 46 -6.84 -2.14 -11.47
CA ASN A 46 -7.94 -1.22 -11.26
C ASN A 46 -9.32 -1.89 -11.40
N SER A 47 -9.35 -3.23 -11.41
CA SER A 47 -10.57 -4.05 -11.35
C SER A 47 -10.91 -4.43 -9.91
N PHE A 48 -12.08 -5.05 -9.72
CA PHE A 48 -12.42 -5.65 -8.44
C PHE A 48 -11.58 -6.92 -8.23
N ALA A 49 -10.76 -6.92 -7.19
CA ALA A 49 -9.90 -8.04 -6.81
C ALA A 49 -9.72 -8.09 -5.29
N ARG A 50 -9.24 -9.23 -4.78
CA ARG A 50 -8.90 -9.40 -3.35
C ARG A 50 -7.43 -9.15 -3.06
N SER A 51 -6.58 -9.33 -4.06
CA SER A 51 -5.13 -9.28 -3.90
C SER A 51 -4.52 -8.29 -4.87
N PHE A 52 -3.64 -7.44 -4.37
CA PHE A 52 -2.92 -6.42 -5.13
C PHE A 52 -1.44 -6.51 -4.78
N SER A 53 -0.56 -6.29 -5.76
CA SER A 53 0.89 -6.13 -5.54
C SER A 53 1.38 -4.92 -6.31
N LEU A 54 1.83 -3.89 -5.60
CA LEU A 54 2.21 -2.61 -6.18
C LEU A 54 3.73 -2.43 -6.07
N PRO A 55 4.40 -1.94 -7.13
CA PRO A 55 5.82 -1.63 -7.06
C PRO A 55 6.06 -0.56 -5.98
N LEU A 56 7.06 -0.81 -5.14
CA LEU A 56 7.48 0.09 -4.08
C LEU A 56 8.91 0.57 -4.37
N HIS A 57 9.08 1.88 -4.44
CA HIS A 57 10.41 2.46 -4.57
C HIS A 57 11.12 2.43 -3.21
N ASN A 58 12.30 1.80 -3.16
CA ASN A 58 13.14 1.81 -1.97
C ASN A 58 13.72 3.23 -1.76
N MET A 59 13.34 3.86 -0.65
CA MET A 59 13.80 5.18 -0.22
C MET A 59 14.82 5.11 0.93
N GLY A 60 15.36 3.92 1.22
CA GLY A 60 16.32 3.67 2.29
C GLY A 60 15.68 3.49 3.67
N PRO A 61 16.49 3.51 4.73
CA PRO A 61 16.03 3.39 6.12
C PRO A 61 15.00 4.46 6.48
N GLY A 62 14.05 4.11 7.34
CA GLY A 62 12.99 5.01 7.77
C GLY A 62 11.63 4.35 7.86
N THR A 63 10.64 5.13 8.27
CA THR A 63 9.25 4.68 8.35
C THR A 63 8.56 4.87 7.01
N TYR A 64 7.98 3.80 6.50
CA TYR A 64 7.10 3.79 5.34
C TYR A 64 5.66 3.73 5.83
N HIS A 65 4.85 4.67 5.38
CA HIS A 65 3.41 4.70 5.63
C HIS A 65 2.67 4.66 4.31
N ILE A 66 1.95 3.57 4.07
CA ILE A 66 1.20 3.33 2.85
C ILE A 66 -0.28 3.51 3.16
N GLU A 67 -0.89 4.56 2.62
CA GLU A 67 -2.31 4.83 2.75
C GLU A 67 -3.03 4.37 1.47
N TRP A 68 -4.17 3.72 1.62
CA TRP A 68 -4.95 3.24 0.48
C TRP A 68 -6.42 3.66 0.57
N ARG A 69 -7.02 3.80 -0.61
CA ARG A 69 -8.45 4.02 -0.80
C ARG A 69 -8.97 3.09 -1.89
N GLY A 70 -10.21 2.64 -1.72
CA GLY A 70 -10.88 1.81 -2.69
C GLY A 70 -12.40 1.84 -2.55
N LEU A 71 -13.06 1.06 -3.40
CA LEU A 71 -14.51 0.87 -3.41
C LEU A 71 -14.83 -0.61 -3.24
N ALA A 72 -15.80 -0.93 -2.39
CA ALA A 72 -16.45 -2.23 -2.38
C ALA A 72 -17.39 -2.37 -3.60
N LYS A 73 -17.79 -3.62 -3.93
CA LYS A 73 -18.69 -3.89 -5.08
C LYS A 73 -20.04 -3.19 -5.00
N ASP A 74 -20.51 -2.91 -3.79
CA ASP A 74 -21.75 -2.18 -3.52
C ASP A 74 -21.59 -0.65 -3.61
N GLY A 75 -20.37 -0.17 -3.93
CA GLY A 75 -20.06 1.24 -4.08
C GLY A 75 -19.62 1.95 -2.80
N HIS A 76 -19.59 1.27 -1.64
CA HIS A 76 -19.10 1.89 -0.41
C HIS A 76 -17.59 2.17 -0.49
N ALA A 77 -17.21 3.38 -0.06
CA ALA A 77 -15.80 3.77 0.01
C ALA A 77 -15.10 3.09 1.20
N MET A 78 -13.90 2.57 0.94
CA MET A 78 -13.04 1.93 1.92
C MET A 78 -11.68 2.62 1.96
N ARG A 79 -11.03 2.60 3.12
CA ARG A 79 -9.69 3.15 3.33
C ARG A 79 -8.97 2.40 4.45
N GLY A 80 -7.65 2.52 4.46
CA GLY A 80 -6.81 2.04 5.56
C GLY A 80 -5.35 2.35 5.29
N ASP A 81 -4.49 1.80 6.14
CA ASP A 81 -3.05 2.02 6.11
C ASP A 81 -2.25 0.76 6.38
N LEU A 82 -0.99 0.78 5.93
CA LEU A 82 0.07 -0.12 6.33
C LEU A 82 1.30 0.72 6.72
N VAL A 83 1.81 0.52 7.94
CA VAL A 83 3.02 1.18 8.42
C VAL A 83 4.09 0.13 8.69
N PHE A 84 5.33 0.36 8.24
CA PHE A 84 6.49 -0.45 8.60
C PHE A 84 7.77 0.38 8.63
N THR A 85 8.81 -0.14 9.26
CA THR A 85 10.11 0.56 9.38
C THR A 85 11.21 -0.27 8.77
N VAL A 86 12.06 0.35 7.96
CA VAL A 86 13.30 -0.22 7.43
C VAL A 86 14.46 0.30 8.27
N LYS A 87 15.35 -0.60 8.70
CA LYS A 87 16.56 -0.27 9.48
C LYS A 87 17.73 0.18 8.60
#